data_AF-A0A440CZ16-F1
#
_entry.id   AF-A0A440CZ16-F1
#
_cell.length_a   1.000
_cell.length_b   1.000
_cell.length_c   1.000
_cell.angle_alpha   90.00
_cell.angle_beta   90.00
_cell.angle_gamma   90.00
#
_symmetry.space_group_name_H-M   'P 1'
#
loop_
_entity.id
_entity.type
_entity.pdbx_description
1 polymer ?
#
loop_
_entity_poly.entity_id
_entity_poly.type
_entity_poly.pdbx_seq_one_letter_code
_entity_poly.pdbx_strand_id
1 'polypeptide(L)' 'MNKAVPVDELRTKRDELQTSLHEIFRGAPFTDGKAYKKAQASLKDNEELMFSDKEVDAMLPTTLQRSERSA' A
#
# COMPACT_ATOMS: atom_id res chain seq x y z
N MET A 1 -13.97 35.94 3.46
CA MET A 1 -13.34 36.15 4.78
C MET A 1 -13.53 34.86 5.57
N ASN A 2 -12.44 34.16 5.94
CA ASN A 2 -12.55 33.00 6.81
C ASN A 2 -12.95 33.49 8.20
N LYS A 3 -14.13 33.06 8.67
CA LYS A 3 -14.54 33.32 10.06
C LYS A 3 -13.62 32.54 10.98
N ALA A 4 -13.10 33.21 12.01
CA ALA A 4 -12.36 32.53 13.08
C ALA A 4 -13.31 31.58 13.80
N VAL A 5 -12.96 30.29 13.84
CA VAL A 5 -13.67 29.29 14.61
C VAL A 5 -13.14 29.32 16.04
N PRO A 6 -13.99 29.39 17.07
CA PRO A 6 -13.55 29.28 18.46
C PRO A 6 -12.74 28.01 18.70
N VAL A 7 -11.68 28.12 19.50
CA VAL A 7 -10.76 26.99 19.74
C VAL A 7 -11.49 25.80 20.37
N ASP A 8 -12.50 26.04 21.18
CA ASP A 8 -13.28 24.97 21.81
C ASP A 8 -14.17 24.21 20.82
N GLU A 9 -14.75 24.91 19.83
CA GLU A 9 -15.46 24.24 18.72
C GLU A 9 -14.51 23.35 17.90
N LEU A 10 -13.27 23.81 17.68
CA LEU A 10 -12.24 23.01 17.01
C LEU A 10 -11.85 21.77 17.83
N ARG A 11 -11.74 21.90 19.16
CA ARG A 11 -11.43 20.77 20.06
C ARG A 11 -12.55 19.74 20.06
N THR A 12 -13.80 20.19 20.20
CA THR A 12 -14.97 19.29 20.09
C THR A 12 -14.96 18.55 18.76
N LYS A 13 -14.71 19.27 17.66
CA LYS A 13 -14.69 18.63 16.35
C LYS A 13 -13.56 17.61 16.20
N ARG A 14 -12.38 17.92 16.73
CA ARG A 14 -11.24 16.98 16.77
C ARG A 14 -11.63 15.72 17.56
N ASP A 15 -12.25 15.87 18.72
CA ASP A 15 -12.57 14.76 19.61
C ASP A 15 -13.64 13.84 19.00
N GLU A 16 -14.64 14.41 18.31
CA GLU A 16 -15.62 13.65 17.50
C GLU A 16 -14.94 12.81 16.42
N LEU A 17 -14.01 13.42 15.68
CA LEU A 17 -13.28 12.74 14.60
C LEU A 17 -12.39 11.63 15.15
N GLN A 18 -11.68 11.88 16.25
CA GLN A 18 -10.83 10.88 16.89
C GLN A 18 -11.63 9.72 17.45
N THR A 19 -12.81 9.98 18.03
CA THR A 19 -13.72 8.93 18.50
C THR A 19 -14.20 8.06 17.34
N SER A 20 -14.65 8.69 16.25
CA SER A 20 -15.10 7.99 15.05
C SER A 20 -13.98 7.15 14.42
N LEU A 21 -12.77 7.70 14.37
CA LEU A 21 -11.57 7.02 13.89
C LEU A 21 -11.28 5.77 14.73
N HIS A 22 -11.30 5.90 16.05
CA HIS A 22 -11.04 4.80 16.96
C HIS A 22 -12.06 3.65 16.79
N GLU A 23 -13.35 3.97 16.64
CA GLU A 23 -14.39 2.96 16.42
C GLU A 23 -14.18 2.19 15.10
N ILE A 24 -13.79 2.89 14.03
CA ILE A 24 -13.45 2.26 12.74
C ILE A 24 -12.24 1.33 12.90
N PHE A 25 -11.18 1.80 13.56
CA PHE A 25 -9.96 1.01 13.76
C PHE A 25 -10.13 -0.15 14.74
N ARG A 26 -11.08 -0.10 15.67
CA ARG A 26 -11.37 -1.23 16.58
C ARG A 26 -11.82 -2.47 15.82
N GLY A 27 -12.55 -2.30 14.71
CA GLY A 27 -12.98 -3.38 13.83
C GLY A 27 -12.00 -3.70 12.70
N ALA A 28 -10.98 -2.87 12.50
CA ALA A 28 -9.97 -3.11 11.47
C ALA A 28 -9.06 -4.26 11.91
N PRO A 29 -8.86 -5.29 11.07
CA PRO A 29 -7.90 -6.33 11.39
C PRO A 29 -6.52 -5.69 11.48
N PHE A 30 -5.87 -5.82 12.64
CA PHE A 30 -4.44 -5.57 12.71
C PHE A 30 -3.72 -6.50 11.74
N THR A 31 -2.54 -6.10 11.27
CA THR A 31 -1.65 -7.01 10.55
C THR A 31 -1.30 -8.17 11.48
N ASP A 32 -2.07 -9.24 11.37
CA ASP A 32 -1.87 -10.43 12.17
C ASP A 32 -0.70 -11.25 11.62
N GLY A 33 -0.21 -12.21 12.40
CA GLY A 33 0.91 -13.03 11.98
C GLY A 33 0.65 -13.81 10.69
N LYS A 34 -0.62 -14.03 10.30
CA LYS A 34 -0.98 -14.74 9.07
C LYS A 34 -0.90 -13.80 7.86
N ALA A 35 -1.42 -12.58 7.98
CA ALA A 35 -1.29 -11.53 6.98
C ALA A 35 0.18 -11.19 6.74
N TYR A 36 0.97 -11.08 7.81
CA TYR A 36 2.40 -10.84 7.71
C TYR A 36 3.14 -11.98 7.00
N LYS A 37 2.88 -13.24 7.37
CA LYS A 37 3.47 -14.40 6.70
C LYS A 37 3.08 -14.49 5.23
N LYS A 38 1.82 -14.17 4.90
CA LYS A 38 1.35 -14.14 3.50
C LYS A 38 2.10 -13.08 2.69
N ALA A 39 2.24 -11.86 3.23
CA ALA A 39 3.00 -10.80 2.59
C ALA A 39 4.48 -11.21 2.42
N GLN A 40 5.07 -11.86 3.42
CA GLN A 40 6.46 -12.33 3.35
C GLN A 40 6.66 -13.41 2.27
N ALA A 41 5.75 -14.38 2.17
CA ALA A 41 5.80 -15.40 1.12
C ALA A 41 5.65 -14.78 -0.27
N SER A 42 4.72 -13.83 -0.42
CA SER A 42 4.56 -13.02 -1.64
C SER A 42 5.85 -12.36 -2.10
N LEU A 43 6.55 -11.67 -1.19
CA LEU A 43 7.80 -10.97 -1.50
C LEU A 43 8.97 -11.91 -1.81
N LYS A 44 9.04 -13.07 -1.13
CA LYS A 44 10.18 -14.00 -1.26
C LYS A 44 10.01 -15.02 -2.38
N ASP A 45 8.80 -15.54 -2.51
CA ASP A 45 8.54 -16.76 -3.28
C ASP A 45 7.73 -16.46 -4.54
N ASN A 46 6.98 -15.35 -4.58
CA ASN A 46 6.17 -14.96 -5.73
C ASN A 46 6.73 -13.74 -6.48
N GLU A 47 7.99 -13.37 -6.20
CA GLU A 47 8.66 -12.23 -6.84
C GLU A 47 7.86 -10.92 -6.76
N GLU A 48 7.00 -10.76 -5.75
CA GLU A 48 6.18 -9.56 -5.63
C GLU A 48 7.10 -8.33 -5.43
N LEU A 49 6.92 -7.30 -6.26
CA LEU A 49 7.81 -6.13 -6.42
C LEU A 49 9.12 -6.38 -7.19
N MET A 50 9.28 -7.54 -7.80
CA MET A 50 10.33 -7.80 -8.79
C MET A 50 9.68 -8.09 -10.15
N PHE A 51 10.49 -8.11 -11.21
CA PHE A 51 10.05 -8.50 -12.54
C PHE A 51 10.79 -9.77 -12.95
N SER A 52 10.06 -10.73 -13.50
CA SER A 52 10.66 -11.89 -14.16
C SER A 52 11.40 -11.46 -15.44
N ASP A 53 12.35 -12.27 -15.90
CA ASP A 53 13.09 -11.99 -17.15
C ASP A 53 12.14 -11.79 -18.35
N LYS A 54 11.02 -12.51 -18.37
CA LYS A 54 9.98 -12.38 -19.41
C LYS A 54 9.26 -11.04 -19.35
N GLU A 55 8.92 -10.57 -18.15
CA GLU A 55 8.28 -9.26 -17.97
C GLU A 55 9.24 -8.13 -18.31
N VAL A 56 10.52 -8.25 -17.95
CA VAL A 56 11.57 -7.33 -18.37
C VAL A 56 11.67 -7.28 -19.88
N ASP A 57 11.75 -8.43 -20.56
CA ASP A 57 11.81 -8.48 -22.02
C ASP A 57 10.54 -7.87 -22.68
N ALA A 58 9.35 -8.10 -22.12
CA ALA A 58 8.12 -7.50 -22.62
C ALA A 58 8.09 -5.96 -22.49
N MET A 59 8.84 -5.40 -21.55
CA MET A 59 9.00 -3.95 -21.38
C MET A 59 10.09 -3.34 -22.28
N LEU A 60 10.97 -4.17 -22.86
CA LEU A 60 12.06 -3.70 -23.70
C LEU A 60 11.70 -3.71 -25.20
N PRO A 61 12.26 -2.77 -26.00
CA PRO A 61 12.23 -2.87 -27.46
C PRO A 61 12.85 -4.18 -27.95
N THR A 62 12.37 -4.72 -29.07
CA THR A 62 12.78 -6.03 -29.62
C THR A 62 14.29 -6.18 -29.77
N THR A 63 15.00 -5.11 -30.14
CA THR A 63 16.47 -5.11 -30.27
C THR A 63 17.24 -5.30 -28.96
N LEU A 64 16.59 -5.08 -27.82
CA LEU A 64 17.17 -5.18 -26.48
C LEU A 64 16.69 -6.41 -25.70
N GLN A 65 15.65 -7.08 -26.19
CA GLN A 65 15.12 -8.31 -25.59
C GLN A 65 16.21 -9.38 -25.51
N ARG A 66 16.31 -10.04 -24.36
CA ARG A 66 17.31 -11.07 -24.10
C ARG A 66 16.93 -12.38 -24.81
N SER A 67 15.63 -12.66 -24.94
CA SER A 67 15.10 -13.76 -25.76
C SER A 67 15.59 -13.71 -27.21
N GLU A 68 15.61 -12.53 -27.82
CA GLU A 68 15.97 -12.33 -29.24
C GLU A 68 17.48 -12.43 -29.50
N ARG A 69 18.32 -12.36 -28.46
CA ARG A 69 19.79 -12.48 -28.56
C ARG A 69 20.29 -13.91 -28.37
N SER A 70 19.42 -14.80 -27.91
CA SER A 70 19.75 -16.20 -27.58
C SER A 70 19.22 -17.19 -28.63
N ALA A 71 18.57 -16.69 -29.69
CA ALA A 71 18.15 -17.42 -30.89
C ALA A 71 19.18 -17.24 -32.02
#